data_AF-A0A7V9RNT5-F1
#
_entry.id   AF-A0A7V9RNT5-F1
#
_cell.length_a   1.000
_cell.length_b   1.000
_cell.length_c   1.000
_cell.angle_alpha   90.00
_cell.angle_beta   90.00
_cell.angle_gamma   90.00
#
_symmetry.space_group_name_H-M   'P 1'
#
loop_
_entity.id
_entity.type
_entity.pdbx_description
1 polymer ?
#
loop_
_entity_poly.entity_id
_entity_poly.type
_entity_poly.pdbx_seq_one_letter_code
_entity_poly.pdbx_strand_id
1 'polypeptide(L)'
;MTAVSDATLRRSAWAVWWFMVAMISLRGLLYLAERSTVTNLGEYVNELGFLLLILIFPLTGALILRRQPRNTIGWLLQGIGLVWGLGGFTDNYARYGLLVNPGSLPRPDIAAALNGGIWVPAIGLMGTFLILLYPDGHLPSPRWRPVAWLSAVTIMALTFTLYLTPGRLELGPVPMLENPLGWEAAQPVLGVVFGILLTLLPVCVVACAVALVLRFRRSRGTERLQLKWLATAGAVVAFTFLVSMAVPLLTGALASSDGSPDWLAVLDTVSFLSFALLPAAIGIAILRHRLYDIDVVVNRALVYGSLTATLAGVYLALVLLLQQVLSPLTSESDLAVAGSTLTVAALFRPARARFQALVDRRFYRSRYDAARTLEGFAARLRDELDLEALGSDLRHVVQDTMHPAHVSLWLRS
;
A
#
# COMPACT_ATOMS: atom_id res chain seq x y z
N MET A 1 -1.67 -2.93 -36.32
CA MET A 1 -1.94 -3.13 -34.87
C MET A 1 -3.23 -2.40 -34.52
N THR A 2 -4.32 -3.12 -34.30
CA THR A 2 -5.61 -2.53 -33.89
C THR A 2 -5.45 -1.93 -32.49
N ALA A 3 -5.75 -0.64 -32.33
CA ALA A 3 -5.67 0.02 -31.03
C ALA A 3 -6.58 -0.68 -30.01
N VAL A 4 -6.02 -1.09 -28.87
CA VAL A 4 -6.76 -1.77 -27.80
C VAL A 4 -7.90 -0.89 -27.30
N SER A 5 -9.09 -1.46 -27.10
CA SER A 5 -10.27 -0.72 -26.63
C SER A 5 -10.14 -0.32 -25.15
N ASP A 6 -10.77 0.80 -24.76
CA ASP A 6 -10.83 1.25 -23.36
C ASP A 6 -11.56 0.27 -22.43
N ALA A 7 -12.48 -0.52 -22.98
CA ALA A 7 -13.14 -1.60 -22.23
C ALA A 7 -12.14 -2.73 -21.90
N THR A 8 -11.31 -3.11 -22.87
CA THR A 8 -10.25 -4.12 -22.67
C THR A 8 -9.22 -3.64 -21.65
N LEU A 9 -8.76 -2.39 -21.75
CA LEU A 9 -7.79 -1.80 -20.81
C LEU A 9 -8.32 -1.79 -19.37
N ARG A 10 -9.60 -1.44 -19.17
CA ARG A 10 -10.23 -1.48 -17.85
C ARG A 10 -10.34 -2.90 -17.30
N ARG A 11 -10.70 -3.87 -18.14
CA ARG A 11 -10.75 -5.30 -17.74
C ARG A 11 -9.37 -5.80 -17.35
N SER A 12 -8.32 -5.48 -18.12
CA SER A 12 -6.95 -5.86 -17.77
C SER A 12 -6.48 -5.23 -16.46
N ALA A 13 -6.83 -3.96 -16.18
CA ALA A 13 -6.46 -3.33 -14.92
C ALA A 13 -7.08 -4.04 -13.70
N TRP A 14 -8.35 -4.44 -13.82
CA TRP A 14 -9.01 -5.23 -12.77
C TRP A 14 -8.51 -6.68 -12.70
N ALA A 15 -8.14 -7.28 -13.82
CA ALA A 15 -7.53 -8.60 -13.84
C ALA A 15 -6.18 -8.61 -13.10
N VAL A 16 -5.33 -7.61 -13.32
CA VAL A 16 -4.06 -7.44 -12.57
C VAL A 16 -4.34 -7.27 -11.07
N TRP A 17 -5.31 -6.45 -10.70
CA TRP A 17 -5.72 -6.29 -9.30
C TRP A 17 -6.16 -7.62 -8.66
N TRP A 18 -7.06 -8.36 -9.29
CA TRP A 18 -7.54 -9.63 -8.75
C TRP A 18 -6.46 -10.71 -8.72
N PHE A 19 -5.57 -10.73 -9.72
CA PHE A 19 -4.40 -11.58 -9.72
C PHE A 19 -3.50 -11.31 -8.50
N MET A 20 -3.27 -10.03 -8.16
CA MET A 20 -2.50 -9.67 -6.96
C MET A 20 -3.20 -10.03 -5.67
N VAL A 21 -4.52 -9.80 -5.57
CA VAL A 21 -5.30 -10.22 -4.40
C VAL A 21 -5.20 -11.74 -4.23
N ALA A 22 -5.28 -12.51 -5.31
CA ALA A 22 -5.11 -13.96 -5.27
C ALA A 22 -3.69 -14.36 -4.84
N MET A 23 -2.64 -13.73 -5.39
CA MET A 23 -1.25 -13.97 -5.01
C MET A 23 -0.99 -13.67 -3.53
N ILE A 24 -1.50 -12.54 -3.03
CA ILE A 24 -1.37 -12.15 -1.63
C ILE A 24 -2.17 -13.08 -0.71
N SER A 25 -3.34 -13.52 -1.15
CA SER A 25 -4.14 -14.51 -0.40
C SER A 25 -3.39 -15.84 -0.31
N LEU A 26 -2.78 -16.29 -1.41
CA LEU A 26 -1.97 -17.51 -1.45
C LEU A 26 -0.71 -17.37 -0.57
N ARG A 27 -0.03 -16.22 -0.60
CA ARG A 27 1.05 -15.89 0.33
C ARG A 27 0.57 -15.99 1.79
N GLY A 28 -0.57 -15.40 2.11
CA GLY A 28 -1.15 -15.46 3.45
C GLY A 28 -1.45 -16.90 3.89
N LEU A 29 -1.91 -17.77 2.99
CA LEU A 29 -2.11 -19.19 3.27
C LEU A 29 -0.79 -19.92 3.53
N LEU A 30 0.26 -19.66 2.74
CA LEU A 30 1.59 -20.23 2.95
C LEU A 30 2.19 -19.78 4.28
N TYR A 31 2.08 -18.49 4.59
CA TYR A 31 2.50 -17.92 5.86
C TYR A 31 1.73 -18.50 7.06
N LEU A 32 0.42 -18.75 6.91
CA LEU A 32 -0.37 -19.44 7.93
C LEU A 32 -0.01 -20.93 8.06
N ALA A 33 0.50 -21.57 7.01
CA ALA A 33 1.01 -22.94 7.07
C ALA A 33 2.39 -23.02 7.75
N GLU A 34 3.18 -21.94 7.67
CA GLU A 34 4.44 -21.74 8.39
C GLU A 34 4.24 -21.46 9.90
N ARG A 35 2.99 -21.36 10.40
CA ARG A 35 2.65 -21.08 11.81
C ARG A 35 3.34 -21.94 12.86
N SER A 36 3.93 -23.08 12.50
CA SER A 36 4.68 -23.93 13.42
C SER A 36 6.00 -23.32 13.90
N THR A 37 6.49 -22.23 13.29
CA THR A 37 7.80 -21.62 13.62
C THR A 37 7.73 -20.15 14.09
N VAL A 38 6.63 -19.43 13.88
CA VAL A 38 6.54 -17.98 14.16
C VAL A 38 5.73 -17.69 15.43
N THR A 39 6.42 -17.42 16.54
CA THR A 39 5.84 -17.15 17.88
C THR A 39 5.78 -15.67 18.27
N ASN A 40 6.31 -14.74 17.47
CA ASN A 40 6.40 -13.30 17.84
C ASN A 40 5.39 -12.41 17.09
N LEU A 41 4.52 -11.71 17.82
CA LEU A 41 3.49 -10.83 17.25
C LEU A 41 4.05 -9.61 16.51
N GLY A 42 5.29 -9.19 16.83
CA GLY A 42 5.98 -8.13 16.09
C GLY A 42 6.20 -8.46 14.62
N GLU A 43 6.57 -9.70 14.31
CA GLU A 43 6.77 -10.17 12.93
C GLU A 43 5.46 -10.17 12.14
N TYR A 44 4.34 -10.58 12.77
CA TYR A 44 3.01 -10.51 12.14
C TYR A 44 2.60 -9.08 11.80
N VAL A 45 2.86 -8.11 12.69
CA VAL A 45 2.50 -6.70 12.43
C VAL A 45 3.34 -6.14 11.28
N ASN A 46 4.62 -6.46 11.22
CA ASN A 46 5.51 -6.05 10.13
C ASN A 46 5.07 -6.66 8.79
N GLU A 47 4.73 -7.95 8.77
CA GLU A 47 4.21 -8.63 7.60
C GLU A 47 2.90 -8.03 7.09
N LEU A 48 1.95 -7.76 8.00
CA LEU A 48 0.70 -7.08 7.64
C LEU A 48 0.96 -5.67 7.10
N GLY A 49 1.87 -4.91 7.72
CA GLY A 49 2.28 -3.59 7.24
C GLY A 49 2.85 -3.64 5.82
N PHE A 50 3.70 -4.63 5.55
CA PHE A 50 4.28 -4.88 4.24
C PHE A 50 3.21 -5.22 3.19
N LEU A 51 2.27 -6.10 3.52
CA LEU A 51 1.16 -6.46 2.63
C LEU A 51 0.27 -5.26 2.28
N LEU A 52 -0.05 -4.44 3.27
CA LEU A 52 -0.85 -3.22 3.07
C LEU A 52 -0.11 -2.23 2.18
N LEU A 53 1.20 -2.08 2.35
CA LEU A 53 2.03 -1.26 1.47
C LEU A 53 1.96 -1.77 0.02
N ILE A 54 2.13 -3.07 -0.20
CA ILE A 54 2.10 -3.64 -1.55
C ILE A 54 0.75 -3.41 -2.22
N LEU A 55 -0.35 -3.56 -1.47
CA LEU A 55 -1.72 -3.41 -1.99
C LEU A 55 -2.07 -1.98 -2.37
N ILE A 56 -1.51 -0.95 -1.72
CA ILE A 56 -1.89 0.44 -2.00
C ILE A 56 -1.50 0.88 -3.41
N PHE A 57 -0.39 0.37 -3.95
CA PHE A 57 0.08 0.68 -5.32
C PHE A 57 -0.93 0.22 -6.39
N PRO A 58 -1.22 -1.07 -6.53
CA PRO A 58 -2.14 -1.56 -7.54
C PRO A 58 -3.59 -1.14 -7.29
N LEU A 59 -4.00 -0.95 -6.03
CA LEU A 59 -5.30 -0.38 -5.72
C LEU A 59 -5.43 1.03 -6.31
N THR A 60 -4.46 1.89 -6.04
CA THR A 60 -4.43 3.26 -6.58
C THR A 60 -4.36 3.23 -8.10
N GLY A 61 -3.53 2.36 -8.68
CA GLY A 61 -3.43 2.14 -10.13
C GLY A 61 -4.76 1.73 -10.76
N ALA A 62 -5.46 0.75 -10.18
CA ALA A 62 -6.76 0.29 -10.64
C ALA A 62 -7.83 1.38 -10.57
N LEU A 63 -7.85 2.18 -9.50
CA LEU A 63 -8.77 3.31 -9.34
C LEU A 63 -8.55 4.39 -10.40
N ILE A 64 -7.29 4.69 -10.73
CA ILE A 64 -6.93 5.62 -11.81
C ILE A 64 -7.36 5.04 -13.17
N LEU A 65 -6.99 3.79 -13.46
CA LEU A 65 -7.25 3.13 -14.75
C LEU A 65 -8.73 2.87 -15.03
N ARG A 66 -9.55 2.73 -13.99
CA ARG A 66 -11.02 2.63 -14.13
C ARG A 66 -11.61 3.84 -14.85
N ARG A 67 -11.01 5.03 -14.66
CA ARG A 67 -11.47 6.28 -15.28
C ARG A 67 -10.62 6.71 -16.46
N GLN A 68 -9.30 6.53 -16.37
CA GLN A 68 -8.34 6.88 -17.40
C GLN A 68 -7.54 5.63 -17.80
N PRO A 69 -8.13 4.72 -18.60
CA PRO A 69 -7.50 3.43 -18.96
C PRO A 69 -6.16 3.57 -19.69
N ARG A 70 -5.91 4.73 -20.30
CA ARG A 70 -4.67 5.06 -21.01
C ARG A 70 -3.66 5.83 -20.15
N ASN A 71 -3.92 6.02 -18.86
CA ASN A 71 -3.01 6.75 -17.99
C ASN A 71 -1.79 5.88 -17.64
N THR A 72 -0.62 6.29 -18.11
CA THR A 72 0.67 5.62 -17.86
C THR A 72 0.98 5.45 -16.37
N ILE A 73 0.64 6.45 -15.54
CA ILE A 73 0.91 6.40 -14.10
C ILE A 73 0.10 5.29 -13.43
N GLY A 74 -1.15 5.09 -13.85
CA GLY A 74 -1.99 3.99 -13.35
C GLY A 74 -1.37 2.62 -13.65
N TRP A 75 -0.79 2.44 -14.84
CA TRP A 75 -0.09 1.22 -15.22
C TRP A 75 1.26 1.04 -14.51
N LEU A 76 2.01 2.12 -14.27
CA LEU A 76 3.23 2.07 -13.47
C LEU A 76 2.96 1.62 -12.04
N LEU A 77 1.91 2.15 -11.41
CA LEU A 77 1.51 1.73 -10.06
C LEU A 77 1.10 0.26 -10.01
N GLN A 78 0.40 -0.25 -11.05
CA GLN A 78 0.13 -1.68 -11.19
C GLN A 78 1.41 -2.51 -11.36
N GLY A 79 2.34 -2.07 -12.21
CA GLY A 79 3.61 -2.75 -12.42
C GLY A 79 4.45 -2.82 -11.14
N ILE A 80 4.52 -1.73 -10.39
CA ILE A 80 5.22 -1.66 -9.10
C ILE A 80 4.61 -2.64 -8.08
N GLY A 81 3.28 -2.65 -7.96
CA GLY A 81 2.59 -3.62 -7.13
C GLY A 81 2.88 -5.07 -7.54
N LEU A 82 3.04 -5.33 -8.84
CA LEU A 82 3.23 -6.68 -9.38
C LEU A 82 4.62 -7.18 -9.02
N VAL A 83 5.64 -6.34 -9.21
CA VAL A 83 7.02 -6.65 -8.85
C VAL A 83 7.12 -6.95 -7.36
N TRP A 84 6.55 -6.11 -6.49
CA TRP A 84 6.53 -6.37 -5.06
C TRP A 84 5.74 -7.63 -4.67
N GLY A 85 4.57 -7.85 -5.30
CA GLY A 85 3.75 -9.04 -5.06
C GLY A 85 4.47 -10.33 -5.47
N LEU A 86 5.17 -10.32 -6.60
CA LEU A 86 6.04 -11.41 -7.05
C LEU A 86 7.20 -11.63 -6.07
N GLY A 87 7.78 -10.57 -5.51
CA GLY A 87 8.79 -10.68 -4.46
C GLY A 87 8.24 -11.41 -3.24
N GLY A 88 7.14 -10.93 -2.66
CA GLY A 88 6.53 -11.60 -1.51
C GLY A 88 6.14 -13.05 -1.78
N PHE A 89 5.65 -13.36 -2.97
CA PHE A 89 5.30 -14.73 -3.35
C PHE A 89 6.52 -15.64 -3.49
N THR A 90 7.58 -15.19 -4.17
CA THR A 90 8.81 -15.98 -4.37
C THR A 90 9.53 -16.29 -3.07
N ASP A 91 9.55 -15.33 -2.13
CA ASP A 91 10.08 -15.54 -0.77
C ASP A 91 9.31 -16.62 -0.01
N ASN A 92 7.97 -16.51 0.06
CA ASN A 92 7.14 -17.50 0.76
C ASN A 92 7.15 -18.89 0.09
N TYR A 93 7.21 -18.93 -1.24
CA TYR A 93 7.35 -20.18 -1.99
C TYR A 93 8.68 -20.88 -1.66
N ALA A 94 9.78 -20.12 -1.63
CA ALA A 94 11.09 -20.64 -1.27
C ALA A 94 11.12 -21.16 0.18
N ARG A 95 10.61 -20.37 1.13
CA ARG A 95 10.50 -20.75 2.55
C ARG A 95 9.71 -22.03 2.75
N TYR A 96 8.53 -22.13 2.14
CA TYR A 96 7.70 -23.32 2.26
C TYR A 96 8.39 -24.57 1.71
N GLY A 97 8.97 -24.46 0.51
CA GLY A 97 9.59 -25.60 -0.19
C GLY A 97 10.96 -26.03 0.35
N LEU A 98 11.64 -25.17 1.10
CA LEU A 98 12.98 -25.45 1.66
C LEU A 98 12.96 -25.74 3.17
N LEU A 99 12.02 -25.19 3.93
CA LEU A 99 12.02 -25.27 5.39
C LEU A 99 10.82 -26.00 5.96
N VAL A 100 9.62 -25.66 5.48
CA VAL A 100 8.38 -26.22 6.03
C VAL A 100 8.16 -27.64 5.52
N ASN A 101 8.33 -27.85 4.21
CA ASN A 101 8.17 -29.17 3.59
C ASN A 101 9.21 -29.39 2.47
N PRO A 102 10.46 -29.73 2.84
CA PRO A 102 11.55 -29.94 1.89
C PRO A 102 11.19 -30.94 0.79
N GLY A 103 11.35 -30.55 -0.47
CA GLY A 103 11.10 -31.41 -1.64
C GLY A 103 9.64 -31.47 -2.11
N SER A 104 8.71 -30.77 -1.45
CA SER A 104 7.29 -30.71 -1.85
C SER A 104 7.04 -29.81 -3.06
N LEU A 105 7.87 -28.79 -3.27
CA LEU A 105 7.74 -27.81 -4.33
C LEU A 105 8.87 -27.94 -5.35
N PRO A 106 8.61 -27.73 -6.66
CA PRO A 106 9.66 -27.71 -7.66
C PRO A 106 10.53 -26.45 -7.53
N ARG A 107 11.85 -26.66 -7.52
CA ARG A 107 12.91 -25.63 -7.60
C ARG A 107 12.69 -24.38 -6.70
N PRO A 108 12.46 -24.55 -5.38
CA PRO A 108 12.31 -23.43 -4.45
C PRO A 108 13.61 -22.62 -4.29
N ASP A 109 14.75 -23.20 -4.63
CA ASP A 109 16.06 -22.54 -4.72
C ASP A 109 16.10 -21.45 -5.80
N ILE A 110 15.49 -21.68 -6.98
CA ILE A 110 15.36 -20.65 -8.02
C ILE A 110 14.45 -19.51 -7.54
N ALA A 111 13.35 -19.83 -6.84
CA ALA A 111 12.45 -18.81 -6.31
C ALA A 111 13.18 -17.89 -5.32
N ALA A 112 14.04 -18.45 -4.45
CA ALA A 112 14.90 -17.68 -3.56
C ALA A 112 15.85 -16.76 -4.34
N ALA A 113 16.50 -17.29 -5.38
CA ALA A 113 17.42 -16.51 -6.22
C ALA A 113 16.72 -15.33 -6.92
N LEU A 114 15.52 -15.56 -7.46
CA LEU A 114 14.72 -14.53 -8.13
C LEU A 114 14.22 -13.44 -7.17
N ASN A 115 14.15 -13.71 -5.88
CA ASN A 115 13.80 -12.71 -4.89
C ASN A 115 14.93 -11.68 -4.71
N GLY A 116 16.20 -12.09 -4.78
CA GLY A 116 17.38 -11.25 -4.49
C GLY A 116 17.44 -9.93 -5.28
N GLY A 117 17.02 -9.94 -6.55
CA GLY A 117 17.02 -8.76 -7.42
C GLY A 117 15.67 -8.06 -7.56
N ILE A 118 14.56 -8.62 -7.06
CA ILE A 118 13.21 -8.17 -7.42
C ILE A 118 12.83 -6.80 -6.86
N TRP A 119 13.50 -6.36 -5.79
CA TRP A 119 13.28 -5.05 -5.19
C TRP A 119 13.76 -3.91 -6.12
N VAL A 120 14.76 -4.16 -6.98
CA VAL A 120 15.40 -3.13 -7.80
C VAL A 120 14.42 -2.50 -8.80
N PRO A 121 13.64 -3.26 -9.60
CA PRO A 121 12.64 -2.65 -10.47
C PRO A 121 11.56 -1.89 -9.70
N ALA A 122 11.15 -2.38 -8.53
CA ALA A 122 10.11 -1.72 -7.75
C ALA A 122 10.58 -0.35 -7.23
N ILE A 123 11.74 -0.30 -6.56
CA ILE A 123 12.33 0.96 -6.06
C ILE A 123 12.74 1.85 -7.23
N GLY A 124 13.35 1.29 -8.27
CA GLY A 124 13.79 2.01 -9.45
C GLY A 124 12.63 2.70 -10.18
N LEU A 125 11.53 2.00 -10.42
CA LEU A 125 10.33 2.59 -11.04
C LEU A 125 9.72 3.70 -10.18
N MET A 126 9.71 3.52 -8.85
CA MET A 126 9.22 4.56 -7.93
C MET A 126 10.11 5.81 -7.93
N GLY A 127 11.43 5.62 -7.85
CA GLY A 127 12.41 6.71 -7.76
C GLY A 127 12.72 7.39 -9.10
N THR A 128 12.39 6.77 -10.24
CA THR A 128 12.70 7.33 -11.57
C THR A 128 11.44 7.59 -12.38
N PHE A 129 10.80 6.55 -12.92
CA PHE A 129 9.71 6.68 -13.88
C PHE A 129 8.45 7.30 -13.31
N LEU A 130 8.07 7.02 -12.05
CA LEU A 130 6.97 7.73 -11.40
C LEU A 130 7.25 9.23 -11.34
N ILE A 131 8.46 9.64 -10.99
CA ILE A 131 8.84 11.06 -10.90
C ILE A 131 8.90 11.71 -12.30
N LEU A 132 9.50 11.01 -13.26
CA LEU A 132 9.81 11.55 -14.57
C LEU A 132 8.57 11.72 -15.46
N LEU A 133 7.61 10.79 -15.36
CA LEU A 133 6.42 10.77 -16.22
C LEU A 133 5.21 11.47 -15.59
N TYR A 134 5.22 11.68 -14.27
CA TYR A 134 4.10 12.31 -13.59
C TYR A 134 3.99 13.81 -13.89
N PRO A 135 2.76 14.37 -14.00
CA PRO A 135 1.44 13.70 -13.86
C PRO A 135 0.86 13.09 -15.15
N ASP A 136 1.27 13.56 -16.32
CA ASP A 136 0.56 13.27 -17.57
C ASP A 136 1.01 12.01 -18.31
N GLY A 137 1.97 11.26 -17.76
CA GLY A 137 2.51 10.05 -18.37
C GLY A 137 3.53 10.29 -19.48
N HIS A 138 4.02 11.53 -19.64
CA HIS A 138 4.93 11.95 -20.70
C HIS A 138 6.19 12.58 -20.13
N LEU A 139 7.29 12.45 -20.87
CA LEU A 139 8.56 13.10 -20.52
C LEU A 139 8.43 14.63 -20.57
N PRO A 140 9.10 15.39 -19.69
CA PRO A 140 8.99 16.86 -19.68
C PRO A 140 9.49 17.52 -20.97
N SER A 141 10.43 16.89 -21.67
CA SER A 141 10.95 17.30 -22.98
C SER A 141 11.83 16.18 -23.58
N PRO A 142 12.10 16.18 -24.90
CA PRO A 142 12.91 15.13 -25.54
C PRO A 142 14.31 14.95 -24.94
N ARG A 143 14.90 16.02 -24.37
CA ARG A 143 16.19 15.99 -23.67
C ARG A 143 16.25 15.09 -22.42
N TRP A 144 15.10 14.64 -21.90
CA TRP A 144 15.04 13.70 -20.78
C TRP A 144 15.00 12.24 -21.23
N ARG A 145 14.94 11.96 -22.55
CA ARG A 145 15.00 10.59 -23.08
C ARG A 145 16.29 9.86 -22.67
N PRO A 146 17.49 10.48 -22.70
CA PRO A 146 18.71 9.81 -22.23
C PRO A 146 18.63 9.42 -20.76
N VAL A 147 18.06 10.27 -19.89
CA VAL A 147 17.89 9.96 -18.46
C VAL A 147 16.89 8.82 -18.25
N ALA A 148 15.81 8.76 -19.04
CA ALA A 148 14.87 7.66 -19.00
C ALA A 148 15.53 6.33 -19.42
N TRP A 149 16.31 6.35 -20.52
CA TRP A 149 17.06 5.18 -20.98
C TRP A 149 18.11 4.74 -19.98
N LEU A 150 18.88 5.68 -19.44
CA LEU A 150 19.89 5.39 -18.42
C LEU A 150 19.25 4.77 -17.18
N SER A 151 18.12 5.31 -16.71
CA SER A 151 17.35 4.72 -15.60
C SER A 151 16.89 3.30 -15.92
N ALA A 152 16.29 3.05 -17.09
CA ALA A 152 15.83 1.72 -17.49
C ALA A 152 16.97 0.71 -17.57
N VAL A 153 18.07 1.09 -18.22
CA VAL A 153 19.26 0.23 -18.35
C VAL A 153 19.87 -0.04 -16.99
N THR A 154 19.98 0.97 -16.12
CA THR A 154 20.52 0.80 -14.77
C THR A 154 19.66 -0.14 -13.93
N ILE A 155 18.35 0.02 -13.94
CA ILE A 155 17.41 -0.87 -13.23
C ILE A 155 17.56 -2.30 -13.74
N MET A 156 17.53 -2.49 -15.06
CA MET A 156 17.61 -3.81 -15.67
C MET A 156 18.96 -4.46 -15.39
N ALA A 157 20.06 -3.76 -15.66
CA ALA A 157 21.41 -4.25 -15.43
C ALA A 157 21.66 -4.57 -13.96
N LEU A 158 21.19 -3.74 -13.02
CA LEU A 158 21.37 -3.98 -11.60
C LEU A 158 20.57 -5.20 -11.14
N THR A 159 19.33 -5.36 -11.64
CA THR A 159 18.50 -6.53 -11.36
C THR A 159 19.18 -7.81 -11.84
N PHE A 160 19.66 -7.85 -13.08
CA PHE A 160 20.38 -9.02 -13.62
C PHE A 160 21.71 -9.27 -12.92
N THR A 161 22.43 -8.20 -12.56
CA THR A 161 23.68 -8.32 -11.80
C THR A 161 23.40 -9.03 -10.48
N LEU A 162 22.38 -8.63 -9.73
CA LEU A 162 21.99 -9.29 -8.48
C LEU A 162 21.59 -10.76 -8.67
N TYR A 163 20.91 -11.11 -9.76
CA TYR A 163 20.58 -12.51 -10.04
C TYR A 163 21.81 -13.37 -10.37
N LEU A 164 22.80 -12.79 -11.04
CA LEU A 164 24.00 -13.50 -11.48
C LEU A 164 25.14 -13.47 -10.45
N THR A 165 25.08 -12.59 -9.44
CA THR A 165 26.11 -12.51 -8.42
C THR A 165 26.18 -13.84 -7.64
N PRO A 166 27.33 -14.55 -7.70
CA PRO A 166 27.52 -15.75 -6.90
C PRO A 166 27.70 -15.37 -5.44
N GLY A 167 27.19 -16.22 -4.55
CA GLY A 167 27.23 -15.98 -3.12
C GLY A 167 26.05 -16.61 -2.40
N ARG A 168 26.05 -16.44 -1.08
CA ARG A 168 24.97 -16.88 -0.22
C ARG A 168 23.79 -15.93 -0.38
N LEU A 169 22.60 -16.49 -0.56
CA LEU A 169 21.39 -15.68 -0.59
C LEU A 169 21.08 -15.23 0.85
N GLU A 170 21.01 -13.91 1.07
CA GLU A 170 20.61 -13.33 2.37
C GLU A 170 19.09 -13.43 2.60
N LEU A 171 18.35 -13.94 1.62
CA LEU A 171 16.90 -14.08 1.63
C LEU A 171 16.46 -15.47 2.06
N GLY A 172 16.08 -15.55 3.33
CA GLY A 172 15.24 -16.61 3.87
C GLY A 172 16.02 -17.81 4.46
N PRO A 173 15.39 -18.54 5.40
CA PRO A 173 16.03 -19.13 6.59
C PRO A 173 16.85 -20.41 6.39
N VAL A 174 17.38 -20.66 5.18
CA VAL A 174 18.31 -21.77 4.96
C VAL A 174 19.73 -21.25 5.09
N PRO A 175 20.39 -21.41 6.26
CA PRO A 175 21.80 -21.12 6.35
C PRO A 175 22.53 -21.93 5.27
N MET A 176 23.30 -21.23 4.43
CA MET A 176 24.15 -21.79 3.36
C MET A 176 23.51 -22.10 2.00
N LEU A 177 22.31 -21.58 1.67
CA LEU A 177 21.85 -21.69 0.28
C LEU A 177 22.72 -20.81 -0.65
N GLU A 178 23.51 -21.46 -1.50
CA GLU A 178 24.25 -20.81 -2.57
C GLU A 178 23.30 -20.41 -3.70
N ASN A 179 23.55 -19.26 -4.31
CA ASN A 179 22.75 -18.79 -5.43
C ASN A 179 22.87 -19.74 -6.64
N PRO A 180 21.81 -20.48 -7.02
CA PRO A 180 21.86 -21.40 -8.15
C PRO A 180 21.98 -20.70 -9.51
N LEU A 181 21.70 -19.40 -9.58
CA LEU A 181 21.88 -18.56 -10.78
C LEU A 181 23.24 -17.85 -10.78
N GLY A 182 24.04 -18.05 -9.74
CA GLY A 182 25.34 -17.43 -9.57
C GLY A 182 26.32 -17.83 -10.66
N TRP A 183 27.00 -16.85 -11.23
CA TRP A 183 28.06 -17.07 -12.20
C TRP A 183 29.43 -16.84 -11.57
N GLU A 184 30.01 -17.90 -11.01
CA GLU A 184 31.29 -17.85 -10.28
C GLU A 184 32.42 -17.22 -11.09
N ALA A 185 32.57 -17.61 -12.37
CA ALA A 185 33.62 -17.08 -13.22
C ALA A 185 33.52 -15.55 -13.48
N ALA A 186 32.32 -14.96 -13.34
CA ALA A 186 32.09 -13.53 -13.54
C ALA A 186 32.13 -12.72 -12.23
N GLN A 187 32.32 -13.34 -11.06
CA GLN A 187 32.28 -12.68 -9.75
C GLN A 187 33.07 -11.35 -9.66
N PRO A 188 34.36 -11.26 -10.07
CA PRO A 188 35.11 -10.01 -9.91
C PRO A 188 34.51 -8.88 -10.76
N VAL A 189 34.01 -9.20 -11.97
CA VAL A 189 33.37 -8.24 -12.86
C VAL A 189 32.01 -7.82 -12.29
N LEU A 190 31.21 -8.79 -11.84
CA LEU A 190 29.88 -8.54 -11.25
C LEU A 190 29.97 -7.66 -10.00
N GLY A 191 31.00 -7.84 -9.16
CA GLY A 191 31.22 -6.99 -7.98
C GLY A 191 31.48 -5.51 -8.35
N VAL A 192 32.33 -5.27 -9.35
CA VAL A 192 32.61 -3.90 -9.84
C VAL A 192 31.36 -3.31 -10.50
N VAL A 193 30.69 -4.08 -11.36
CA VAL A 193 29.45 -3.66 -12.02
C VAL A 193 28.36 -3.34 -11.00
N PHE A 194 28.21 -4.16 -9.96
CA PHE A 194 27.28 -3.94 -8.86
C PHE A 194 27.56 -2.60 -8.16
N GLY A 195 28.81 -2.33 -7.77
CA GLY A 195 29.16 -1.05 -7.13
C GLY A 195 28.87 0.18 -8.00
N ILE A 196 29.15 0.09 -9.30
CA ILE A 196 28.84 1.16 -10.26
C ILE A 196 27.32 1.34 -10.40
N LEU A 197 26.57 0.26 -10.60
CA LEU A 197 25.13 0.35 -10.83
C LEU A 197 24.36 0.76 -9.57
N LEU A 198 24.81 0.30 -8.40
CA LEU A 198 24.26 0.68 -7.10
C LEU A 198 24.42 2.17 -6.82
N THR A 199 25.54 2.78 -7.24
CA THR A 199 25.75 4.24 -7.12
C THR A 199 25.06 5.02 -8.24
N LEU A 200 24.94 4.45 -9.43
CA LEU A 200 24.28 5.08 -10.58
C LEU A 200 22.77 5.21 -10.40
N LEU A 201 22.12 4.27 -9.72
CA LEU A 201 20.67 4.31 -9.49
C LEU A 201 20.23 5.56 -8.69
N PRO A 202 20.82 5.90 -7.51
CA PRO A 202 20.57 7.16 -6.82
C PRO A 202 20.84 8.40 -7.68
N VAL A 203 21.89 8.39 -8.51
CA VAL A 203 22.18 9.49 -9.44
C VAL A 203 21.04 9.68 -10.45
N CYS A 204 20.47 8.59 -10.96
CA CYS A 204 19.30 8.62 -11.83
C CYS A 204 18.06 9.17 -11.11
N VAL A 205 17.84 8.79 -9.85
CA VAL A 205 16.76 9.31 -9.00
C VAL A 205 16.92 10.83 -8.80
N VAL A 206 18.12 11.30 -8.49
CA VAL A 206 18.43 12.73 -8.36
C VAL A 206 18.18 13.47 -9.67
N ALA A 207 18.61 12.92 -10.81
CA ALA A 207 18.33 13.51 -12.12
C ALA A 207 16.82 13.63 -12.39
N CYS A 208 16.03 12.62 -12.03
CA CYS A 208 14.57 12.66 -12.14
C CYS A 208 13.95 13.69 -11.18
N ALA A 209 14.46 13.82 -9.96
CA ALA A 209 14.04 14.86 -9.02
C ALA A 209 14.35 16.28 -9.53
N VAL A 210 15.51 16.48 -10.16
CA VAL A 210 15.84 17.75 -10.84
C VAL A 210 14.85 18.04 -11.97
N ALA A 211 14.46 17.02 -12.75
CA ALA A 211 13.42 17.16 -13.77
C ALA A 211 12.09 17.63 -13.16
N LEU A 212 11.69 17.05 -12.03
CA LEU A 212 10.49 17.42 -11.27
C LEU A 212 10.55 18.88 -10.81
N VAL A 213 11.68 19.32 -10.25
CA VAL A 213 11.87 20.72 -9.80
C VAL A 213 11.82 21.69 -10.98
N LEU A 214 12.50 21.38 -12.08
CA LEU A 214 12.46 22.21 -13.29
C LEU A 214 11.05 22.30 -13.88
N ARG A 215 10.28 21.21 -13.83
CA ARG A 215 8.87 21.18 -14.24
C ARG A 215 8.00 22.00 -13.29
N PHE A 216 8.20 21.85 -11.98
CA PHE A 216 7.48 22.62 -10.96
C PHE A 216 7.64 24.12 -11.14
N ARG A 217 8.86 24.61 -11.46
CA ARG A 217 9.14 26.03 -11.73
C ARG A 217 8.39 26.59 -12.95
N ARG A 218 8.03 25.73 -13.90
CA ARG A 218 7.31 26.12 -15.14
C ARG A 218 5.79 25.91 -15.05
N SER A 219 5.34 25.03 -14.15
CA SER A 219 3.93 24.68 -13.99
C SER A 219 3.08 25.80 -13.37
N ARG A 220 1.81 25.88 -13.77
CA ARG A 220 0.79 26.79 -13.21
C ARG A 220 -0.52 26.02 -12.97
N GLY A 221 -1.38 26.55 -12.10
CA GLY A 221 -2.71 25.97 -11.85
C GLY A 221 -2.67 24.56 -11.24
N THR A 222 -3.49 23.66 -11.78
CA THR A 222 -3.71 22.29 -11.28
C THR A 222 -2.48 21.40 -11.38
N GLU A 223 -1.67 21.55 -12.44
CA GLU A 223 -0.42 20.78 -12.61
C GLU A 223 0.56 21.07 -11.45
N ARG A 224 0.66 22.33 -11.02
CA ARG A 224 1.54 22.71 -9.90
C ARG A 224 1.09 22.08 -8.58
N LEU A 225 -0.22 21.98 -8.35
CA LEU A 225 -0.78 21.29 -7.19
C LEU A 225 -0.46 19.80 -7.24
N GLN A 226 -0.63 19.15 -8.39
CA GLN A 226 -0.29 17.75 -8.58
C GLN A 226 1.18 17.46 -8.29
N LEU A 227 2.09 18.28 -8.82
CA LEU A 227 3.51 18.17 -8.57
C LEU A 227 3.86 18.43 -7.09
N LYS A 228 3.16 19.34 -6.41
CA LYS A 228 3.35 19.61 -4.98
C LYS A 228 3.09 18.36 -4.13
N TRP A 229 1.98 17.65 -4.38
CA TRP A 229 1.64 16.41 -3.65
C TRP A 229 2.73 15.34 -3.81
N LEU A 230 3.18 15.09 -5.04
CA LEU A 230 4.24 14.12 -5.30
C LEU A 230 5.58 14.57 -4.68
N ALA A 231 5.93 15.85 -4.81
CA ALA A 231 7.16 16.39 -4.24
C ALA A 231 7.18 16.30 -2.71
N THR A 232 6.06 16.59 -2.04
CA THR A 232 5.97 16.44 -0.58
C THR A 232 6.07 14.99 -0.14
N ALA A 233 5.38 14.05 -0.82
CA ALA A 233 5.48 12.63 -0.49
C ALA A 233 6.89 12.09 -0.76
N GLY A 234 7.47 12.41 -1.91
CA GLY A 234 8.83 12.02 -2.28
C GLY A 234 9.88 12.59 -1.33
N ALA A 235 9.72 13.82 -0.84
CA ALA A 235 10.63 14.41 0.15
C ALA A 235 10.57 13.67 1.50
N VAL A 236 9.37 13.27 1.95
CA VAL A 236 9.23 12.47 3.19
C VAL A 236 9.85 11.09 3.02
N VAL A 237 9.63 10.42 1.88
CA VAL A 237 10.26 9.12 1.57
C VAL A 237 11.78 9.25 1.53
N ALA A 238 12.31 10.24 0.80
CA ALA A 238 13.75 10.47 0.71
C ALA A 238 14.36 10.77 2.08
N PHE A 239 13.70 11.61 2.90
CA PHE A 239 14.16 11.94 4.24
C PHE A 239 14.19 10.70 5.15
N THR A 240 13.10 9.96 5.24
CA THR A 240 13.02 8.76 6.09
C THR A 240 13.99 7.67 5.65
N PHE A 241 14.19 7.50 4.34
CA PHE A 241 15.20 6.59 3.79
C PHE A 241 16.63 7.02 4.12
N LEU A 242 16.95 8.32 3.97
CA LEU A 242 18.27 8.84 4.35
C LEU A 242 18.55 8.68 5.85
N VAL A 243 17.54 8.90 6.70
CA VAL A 243 17.67 8.67 8.15
C VAL A 243 17.89 7.18 8.45
N SER A 244 17.12 6.27 7.85
CA SER A 244 17.30 4.81 7.99
C SER A 244 18.70 4.36 7.54
N MET A 245 19.28 4.95 6.49
CA MET A 245 20.65 4.65 6.07
C MET A 245 21.73 5.30 6.96
N ALA A 246 21.54 6.54 7.39
CA ALA A 246 22.57 7.29 8.11
C ALA A 246 22.68 6.90 9.58
N VAL A 247 21.56 6.58 10.24
CA VAL A 247 21.54 6.33 11.67
C VAL A 247 22.38 5.09 12.06
N PRO A 248 22.28 3.92 11.40
CA PRO A 248 23.16 2.78 11.67
C PRO A 248 24.66 3.08 11.49
N LEU A 249 24.99 3.92 10.50
CA LEU A 249 26.37 4.34 10.23
C LEU A 249 26.90 5.26 11.34
N LEU A 250 26.07 6.18 11.83
CA LEU A 250 26.44 7.15 12.87
C LEU A 250 26.50 6.54 14.27
N THR A 251 25.64 5.57 14.58
CA THR A 251 25.64 4.88 15.89
C THR A 251 26.67 3.76 15.97
N GLY A 252 27.37 3.45 14.88
CA GLY A 252 28.29 2.31 14.80
C GLY A 252 27.57 0.95 14.86
N ALA A 253 26.24 0.93 14.72
CA ALA A 253 25.45 -0.30 14.78
C ALA A 253 25.78 -1.29 13.64
N LEU A 254 26.37 -0.80 12.54
CA LEU A 254 26.90 -1.66 11.47
C LEU A 254 28.19 -2.40 11.88
N ALA A 255 28.89 -1.92 12.89
CA ALA A 255 30.15 -2.49 13.38
C ALA A 255 29.98 -3.31 14.69
N SER A 256 28.80 -3.26 15.31
CA SER A 256 28.51 -4.00 16.54
C SER A 256 28.25 -5.47 16.24
N SER A 257 29.01 -6.35 16.91
CA SER A 257 28.83 -7.81 16.88
C SER A 257 27.62 -8.30 17.68
N ASP A 258 27.05 -7.44 18.54
CA ASP A 258 26.00 -7.79 19.51
C ASP A 258 24.58 -7.73 18.92
N GLY A 259 24.45 -7.62 17.59
CA GLY A 259 23.18 -7.47 16.89
C GLY A 259 22.70 -6.02 16.82
N SER A 260 21.83 -5.74 15.84
CA SER A 260 21.24 -4.41 15.67
C SER A 260 20.17 -4.14 16.74
N PRO A 261 20.19 -3.00 17.44
CA PRO A 261 19.13 -2.63 18.37
C PRO A 261 17.73 -2.66 17.76
N ASP A 262 16.72 -3.14 18.51
CA ASP A 262 15.32 -3.26 18.04
C ASP A 262 14.72 -1.96 17.47
N TRP A 263 15.16 -0.80 17.98
CA TRP A 263 14.68 0.49 17.50
C TRP A 263 15.12 0.82 16.06
N LEU A 264 16.19 0.18 15.56
CA LEU A 264 16.59 0.28 14.15
C LEU A 264 15.59 -0.44 13.23
N ALA A 265 15.07 -1.59 13.66
CA ALA A 265 14.02 -2.29 12.91
C ALA A 265 12.74 -1.45 12.79
N VAL A 266 12.41 -0.67 13.83
CA VAL A 266 11.30 0.30 13.78
C VAL A 266 11.59 1.39 12.74
N LEU A 267 12.81 1.92 12.70
CA LEU A 267 13.21 2.94 11.74
C LEU A 267 13.11 2.44 10.29
N ASP A 268 13.57 1.22 10.03
CA ASP A 268 13.46 0.58 8.71
C ASP A 268 12.00 0.33 8.32
N THR A 269 11.18 -0.11 9.27
CA THR A 269 9.73 -0.29 9.06
C THR A 269 9.05 1.04 8.74
N VAL A 270 9.37 2.12 9.47
CA VAL A 270 8.82 3.46 9.21
C VAL A 270 9.27 3.98 7.84
N SER A 271 10.55 3.80 7.50
CA SER A 271 11.07 4.16 6.18
C SER A 271 10.34 3.41 5.07
N PHE A 272 10.15 2.11 5.25
CA PHE A 272 9.46 1.25 4.29
C PHE A 272 7.97 1.63 4.13
N LEU A 273 7.27 1.87 5.23
CA LEU A 273 5.86 2.31 5.21
C LEU A 273 5.70 3.70 4.58
N SER A 274 6.72 4.56 4.65
CA SER A 274 6.68 5.89 4.03
C SER A 274 6.44 5.83 2.52
N PHE A 275 6.86 4.75 1.84
CA PHE A 275 6.63 4.57 0.41
C PHE A 275 5.14 4.56 0.03
N ALA A 276 4.23 4.23 0.97
CA ALA A 276 2.78 4.28 0.78
C ALA A 276 2.28 5.71 0.48
N LEU A 277 3.05 6.72 0.91
CA LEU A 277 2.73 8.12 0.65
C LEU A 277 2.76 8.45 -0.83
N LEU A 278 3.57 7.75 -1.64
CA LEU A 278 3.66 7.99 -3.08
C LEU A 278 2.34 7.65 -3.81
N PRO A 279 1.82 6.41 -3.78
CA PRO A 279 0.54 6.09 -4.40
C PRO A 279 -0.61 6.88 -3.76
N ALA A 280 -0.60 7.10 -2.44
CA ALA A 280 -1.63 7.90 -1.78
C ALA A 280 -1.66 9.35 -2.32
N ALA A 281 -0.50 10.01 -2.39
CA ALA A 281 -0.39 11.37 -2.89
C ALA A 281 -0.73 11.46 -4.39
N ILE A 282 -0.28 10.50 -5.21
CA ILE A 282 -0.62 10.41 -6.63
C ILE A 282 -2.12 10.21 -6.82
N GLY A 283 -2.72 9.28 -6.07
CA GLY A 283 -4.13 8.98 -6.09
C GLY A 283 -4.97 10.20 -5.72
N ILE A 284 -4.65 10.86 -4.62
CA ILE A 284 -5.30 12.11 -4.22
C ILE A 284 -5.11 13.17 -5.30
N ALA A 285 -3.91 13.35 -5.82
CA ALA A 285 -3.62 14.41 -6.77
C ALA A 285 -4.31 14.24 -8.13
N ILE A 286 -4.34 13.01 -8.66
CA ILE A 286 -4.99 12.70 -9.94
C ILE A 286 -6.50 12.65 -9.79
N LEU A 287 -7.02 12.03 -8.72
CA LEU A 287 -8.46 11.86 -8.53
C LEU A 287 -9.17 13.12 -8.03
N ARG A 288 -8.48 13.99 -7.26
CA ARG A 288 -9.06 15.23 -6.72
C ARG A 288 -8.88 16.44 -7.64
N HIS A 289 -7.69 16.65 -8.22
CA HIS A 289 -7.41 17.91 -8.96
C HIS A 289 -7.79 17.89 -10.44
N ARG A 290 -8.09 16.72 -11.03
CA ARG A 290 -8.62 16.67 -12.41
C ARG A 290 -10.13 16.77 -12.50
N LEU A 291 -10.87 16.73 -11.39
CA LEU A 291 -12.32 16.90 -11.41
C LEU A 291 -12.75 17.58 -10.10
N TYR A 292 -13.09 18.86 -10.18
CA TYR A 292 -13.98 19.48 -9.18
C TYR A 292 -15.39 18.84 -9.19
N ASP A 293 -15.64 17.77 -9.98
CA ASP A 293 -16.91 17.00 -10.02
C ASP A 293 -16.85 15.59 -9.34
N ILE A 294 -15.76 15.17 -8.66
CA ILE A 294 -15.73 13.83 -7.98
C ILE A 294 -15.63 13.90 -6.46
N ASP A 295 -16.16 14.94 -5.84
CA ASP A 295 -16.18 15.01 -4.38
C ASP A 295 -16.93 13.80 -3.78
N VAL A 296 -17.93 13.23 -4.45
CA VAL A 296 -18.77 12.17 -3.87
C VAL A 296 -18.06 10.80 -3.80
N VAL A 297 -17.35 10.36 -4.85
CA VAL A 297 -16.73 9.01 -4.86
C VAL A 297 -15.39 9.02 -4.15
N VAL A 298 -14.63 10.12 -4.23
CA VAL A 298 -13.36 10.27 -3.50
C VAL A 298 -13.63 10.50 -2.01
N ASN A 299 -14.61 11.34 -1.62
CA ASN A 299 -14.99 11.39 -0.20
C ASN A 299 -15.50 10.04 0.26
N ARG A 300 -16.33 9.32 -0.50
CA ARG A 300 -16.73 7.97 -0.09
C ARG A 300 -15.50 7.07 0.07
N ALA A 301 -14.62 6.94 -0.93
CA ALA A 301 -13.45 6.07 -0.82
C ALA A 301 -12.47 6.49 0.29
N LEU A 302 -12.27 7.79 0.54
CA LEU A 302 -11.44 8.31 1.62
C LEU A 302 -12.12 8.14 2.99
N VAL A 303 -13.43 8.37 3.09
CA VAL A 303 -14.21 8.14 4.30
C VAL A 303 -14.20 6.65 4.61
N TYR A 304 -14.68 5.80 3.71
CA TYR A 304 -14.66 4.34 3.89
C TYR A 304 -13.23 3.80 4.09
N GLY A 305 -12.24 4.32 3.37
CA GLY A 305 -10.84 3.90 3.48
C GLY A 305 -10.22 4.32 4.81
N SER A 306 -10.37 5.58 5.22
CA SER A 306 -9.91 6.05 6.54
C SER A 306 -10.66 5.37 7.67
N LEU A 307 -11.95 5.08 7.50
CA LEU A 307 -12.75 4.33 8.44
C LEU A 307 -12.22 2.91 8.62
N THR A 308 -11.96 2.23 7.51
CA THR A 308 -11.42 0.87 7.49
C THR A 308 -10.01 0.84 8.07
N ALA A 309 -9.15 1.81 7.72
CA ALA A 309 -7.80 1.92 8.25
C ALA A 309 -7.79 2.24 9.74
N THR A 310 -8.66 3.14 10.22
CA THR A 310 -8.82 3.45 11.65
C THR A 310 -9.32 2.22 12.40
N LEU A 311 -10.32 1.52 11.85
CA LEU A 311 -10.84 0.29 12.44
C LEU A 311 -9.76 -0.80 12.52
N ALA A 312 -8.97 -0.97 11.45
CA ALA A 312 -7.85 -1.90 11.41
C ALA A 312 -6.74 -1.51 12.40
N GLY A 313 -6.37 -0.23 12.47
CA GLY A 313 -5.36 0.28 13.39
C GLY A 313 -5.77 0.14 14.85
N VAL A 314 -7.01 0.49 15.18
CA VAL A 314 -7.57 0.28 16.52
C VAL A 314 -7.62 -1.20 16.88
N TYR A 315 -8.00 -2.05 15.91
CA TYR A 315 -7.97 -3.49 16.09
C TYR A 315 -6.56 -4.00 16.41
N LEU A 316 -5.57 -3.61 15.62
CA LEU A 316 -4.16 -3.96 15.87
C LEU A 316 -3.68 -3.45 17.22
N ALA A 317 -3.98 -2.21 17.58
CA ALA A 317 -3.63 -1.62 18.86
C ALA A 317 -4.27 -2.37 20.03
N LEU A 318 -5.53 -2.78 19.91
CA LEU A 318 -6.23 -3.56 20.94
C LEU A 318 -5.59 -4.93 21.12
N VAL A 319 -5.28 -5.63 20.02
CA VAL A 319 -4.59 -6.93 20.05
C VAL A 319 -3.23 -6.81 20.74
N LEU A 320 -2.44 -5.80 20.36
CA LEU A 320 -1.13 -5.50 20.96
C LEU A 320 -1.24 -5.21 22.47
N LEU A 321 -2.23 -4.42 22.88
CA LEU A 321 -2.48 -4.08 24.29
C LEU A 321 -2.88 -5.29 25.13
N LEU A 322 -3.83 -6.10 24.62
CA LEU A 322 -4.22 -7.34 25.31
C LEU A 322 -3.03 -8.28 25.45
N GLN A 323 -2.21 -8.42 24.41
CA GLN A 323 -1.03 -9.27 24.50
C GLN A 323 -0.01 -8.74 25.52
N GLN A 324 0.28 -7.43 25.54
CA GLN A 324 1.18 -6.82 26.54
C GLN A 324 0.71 -7.04 27.98
N VAL A 325 -0.60 -7.00 28.22
CA VAL A 325 -1.19 -7.19 29.56
C VAL A 325 -1.23 -8.67 29.96
N LEU A 326 -1.44 -9.59 29.02
CA LEU A 326 -1.53 -11.03 29.29
C LEU A 326 -0.18 -11.76 29.19
N SER A 327 0.82 -11.21 28.50
CA SER A 327 2.19 -11.74 28.39
C SER A 327 2.85 -12.03 29.75
N PRO A 328 2.80 -11.14 30.76
CA PRO A 328 3.40 -11.39 32.07
C PRO A 328 2.70 -12.48 32.88
N LEU A 329 1.45 -12.82 32.53
CA LEU A 329 0.63 -13.81 33.23
C LEU A 329 0.70 -15.21 32.59
N THR A 330 1.39 -15.34 31.45
CA THR A 330 1.36 -16.54 30.59
C THR A 330 2.71 -17.27 30.49
N SER A 331 3.77 -16.74 31.10
CA SER A 331 5.13 -17.29 31.01
C SER A 331 5.38 -18.61 31.75
N GLU A 332 4.41 -19.14 32.52
CA GLU A 332 4.63 -20.36 33.35
C GLU A 332 3.68 -21.54 33.06
N SER A 333 2.67 -21.42 32.18
CA SER A 333 1.75 -22.55 31.93
C SER A 333 1.08 -22.52 30.55
N ASP A 334 1.12 -23.64 29.83
CA ASP A 334 0.42 -23.84 28.55
C ASP A 334 -1.11 -23.62 28.67
N LEU A 335 -1.68 -23.90 29.85
CA LEU A 335 -3.09 -23.63 30.15
C LEU A 335 -3.38 -22.12 30.27
N ALA A 336 -2.41 -21.31 30.69
CA ALA A 336 -2.52 -19.85 30.73
C ALA A 336 -2.43 -19.26 29.30
N VAL A 337 -1.60 -19.84 28.42
CA VAL A 337 -1.53 -19.48 27.00
C VAL A 337 -2.85 -19.83 26.27
N ALA A 338 -3.41 -21.01 26.52
CA ALA A 338 -4.70 -21.40 25.98
C ALA A 338 -5.85 -20.53 26.52
N GLY A 339 -5.85 -20.26 27.83
CA GLY A 339 -6.84 -19.42 28.51
C GLY A 339 -6.83 -17.98 28.00
N SER A 340 -5.64 -17.36 27.92
CA SER A 340 -5.46 -16.00 27.40
C SER A 340 -5.91 -15.88 25.93
N THR A 341 -5.59 -16.86 25.09
CA THR A 341 -6.02 -16.90 23.69
C THR A 341 -7.55 -16.97 23.57
N LEU A 342 -8.21 -17.81 24.39
CA LEU A 342 -9.67 -17.89 24.47
C LEU A 342 -10.30 -16.60 24.98
N THR A 343 -9.70 -15.96 25.98
CA THR A 343 -10.17 -14.66 26.51
C THR A 343 -10.08 -13.56 25.45
N VAL A 344 -8.96 -13.47 24.73
CA VAL A 344 -8.79 -12.53 23.61
C VAL A 344 -9.84 -12.77 22.53
N ALA A 345 -10.07 -14.02 22.13
CA ALA A 345 -11.07 -14.39 21.13
C ALA A 345 -12.51 -14.07 21.59
N ALA A 346 -12.81 -14.25 22.88
CA ALA A 346 -14.12 -13.93 23.46
C ALA A 346 -14.35 -12.42 23.55
N LEU A 347 -13.35 -11.63 23.94
CA LEU A 347 -13.42 -10.16 23.97
C LEU A 347 -13.44 -9.52 22.57
N PHE A 348 -12.92 -10.23 21.56
CA PHE A 348 -12.84 -9.73 20.19
C PHE A 348 -14.20 -9.44 19.56
N ARG A 349 -15.19 -10.35 19.72
CA ARG A 349 -16.55 -10.17 19.18
C ARG A 349 -17.25 -8.90 19.69
N PRO A 350 -17.37 -8.66 21.01
CA PRO A 350 -18.05 -7.47 21.53
C PRO A 350 -17.27 -6.18 21.28
N ALA A 351 -15.93 -6.21 21.30
CA ALA A 351 -15.11 -5.04 20.99
C ALA A 351 -15.31 -4.57 19.53
N ARG A 352 -15.29 -5.52 18.58
CA ARG A 352 -15.54 -5.24 17.16
C ARG A 352 -16.90 -4.57 16.93
N ALA A 353 -17.95 -5.10 17.56
CA ALA A 353 -19.31 -4.57 17.42
C ALA A 353 -19.45 -3.14 17.96
N ARG A 354 -18.84 -2.84 19.12
CA ARG A 354 -18.88 -1.49 19.70
C ARG A 354 -18.10 -0.46 18.89
N PHE A 355 -16.94 -0.85 18.36
CA PHE A 355 -16.17 0.04 17.49
C PHE A 355 -16.89 0.34 16.19
N GLN A 356 -17.53 -0.65 15.57
CA GLN A 356 -18.32 -0.45 14.35
C GLN A 356 -19.51 0.50 14.60
N ALA A 357 -20.20 0.37 15.74
CA ALA A 357 -21.29 1.27 16.12
C ALA A 357 -20.83 2.72 16.42
N LEU A 358 -19.67 2.90 17.07
CA LEU A 358 -19.09 4.22 17.33
C LEU A 358 -18.69 4.94 16.05
N VAL A 359 -18.08 4.19 15.15
CA VAL A 359 -17.69 4.61 13.81
C VAL A 359 -18.90 5.04 13.00
N ASP A 360 -19.93 4.21 12.94
CA ASP A 360 -21.15 4.49 12.18
C ASP A 360 -21.85 5.75 12.72
N ARG A 361 -21.89 5.90 14.05
CA ARG A 361 -22.48 7.07 14.71
C ARG A 361 -21.69 8.37 14.47
N ARG A 362 -20.36 8.32 14.36
CA ARG A 362 -19.52 9.51 14.21
C ARG A 362 -19.41 10.01 12.77
N PHE A 363 -19.50 9.10 11.79
CA PHE A 363 -19.33 9.42 10.36
C PHE A 363 -20.64 9.44 9.55
N TYR A 364 -21.66 8.64 9.89
CA TYR A 364 -22.96 8.62 9.19
C TYR A 364 -24.04 9.47 9.85
N ARG A 365 -23.67 10.54 10.55
CA ARG A 365 -24.64 11.40 11.22
C ARG A 365 -25.76 11.87 10.27
N SER A 366 -25.43 12.22 9.02
CA SER A 366 -26.42 12.67 8.02
C SER A 366 -27.35 11.59 7.47
N ARG A 367 -26.91 10.31 7.40
CA ARG A 367 -27.73 9.23 6.83
C ARG A 367 -28.56 8.51 7.90
N TYR A 368 -28.04 8.45 9.12
CA TYR A 368 -28.74 7.89 10.28
C TYR A 368 -29.82 8.85 10.79
N ASP A 369 -29.56 10.16 10.79
CA ASP A 369 -30.59 11.16 11.09
C ASP A 369 -31.69 11.15 10.02
N ALA A 370 -31.38 10.98 8.73
CA ALA A 370 -32.38 10.86 7.65
C ALA A 370 -33.28 9.62 7.78
N ALA A 371 -32.71 8.45 8.14
CA ALA A 371 -33.50 7.23 8.35
C ALA A 371 -34.39 7.33 9.59
N ARG A 372 -33.89 7.88 10.70
CA ARG A 372 -34.68 8.12 11.93
C ARG A 372 -35.75 9.19 11.74
N THR A 373 -35.46 10.25 10.98
CA THR A 373 -36.48 11.26 10.65
C THR A 373 -37.53 10.67 9.72
N LEU A 374 -37.16 9.82 8.76
CA LEU A 374 -38.14 9.11 7.92
C LEU A 374 -39.00 8.12 8.72
N GLU A 375 -38.40 7.36 9.64
CA GLU A 375 -39.13 6.43 10.50
C GLU A 375 -40.03 7.18 11.50
N GLY A 376 -39.53 8.26 12.09
CA GLY A 376 -40.31 9.14 12.96
C GLY A 376 -41.41 9.91 12.22
N PHE A 377 -41.20 10.22 10.94
CA PHE A 377 -42.21 10.81 10.06
C PHE A 377 -43.23 9.75 9.63
N ALA A 378 -42.82 8.54 9.28
CA ALA A 378 -43.69 7.42 8.90
C ALA A 378 -44.50 6.85 10.09
N ALA A 379 -44.00 7.02 11.31
CA ALA A 379 -44.74 6.75 12.54
C ALA A 379 -45.80 7.83 12.78
N ARG A 380 -45.44 9.12 12.69
CA ARG A 380 -46.38 10.25 12.87
C ARG A 380 -47.46 10.33 11.78
N LEU A 381 -47.12 10.02 10.53
CA LEU A 381 -48.04 9.87 9.39
C LEU A 381 -49.14 8.83 9.61
N ARG A 382 -48.91 7.87 10.51
CA ARG A 382 -49.85 6.80 10.79
C ARG A 382 -50.89 7.21 11.84
N ASP A 383 -50.57 8.24 12.63
CA ASP A 383 -51.38 8.71 13.77
C ASP A 383 -52.04 10.08 13.51
N GLU A 384 -51.50 10.92 12.61
CA GLU A 384 -52.01 12.27 12.33
C GLU A 384 -52.84 12.31 11.02
N LEU A 385 -54.17 12.40 11.15
CA LEU A 385 -55.14 12.52 10.04
C LEU A 385 -55.47 13.98 9.69
N ASP A 386 -54.48 14.89 9.74
CA ASP A 386 -54.69 16.30 9.37
C ASP A 386 -53.76 16.71 8.22
N LEU A 387 -54.36 16.98 7.06
CA LEU A 387 -53.68 17.24 5.78
C LEU A 387 -52.84 18.54 5.80
N GLU A 388 -53.21 19.51 6.62
CA GLU A 388 -52.47 20.78 6.75
C GLU A 388 -51.18 20.62 7.57
N ALA A 389 -51.25 19.85 8.66
CA ALA A 389 -50.09 19.54 9.50
C ALA A 389 -49.04 18.72 8.72
N LEU A 390 -49.52 17.76 7.91
CA LEU A 390 -48.66 16.89 7.11
C LEU A 390 -47.88 17.66 6.03
N GLY A 391 -48.51 18.66 5.42
CA GLY A 391 -47.88 19.51 4.41
C GLY A 391 -46.80 20.43 5.00
N SER A 392 -46.95 20.85 6.26
CA SER A 392 -45.95 21.64 6.98
C SER A 392 -44.73 20.80 7.35
N ASP A 393 -44.94 19.63 7.95
CA ASP A 393 -43.85 18.74 8.37
C ASP A 393 -43.02 18.22 7.19
N LEU A 394 -43.67 17.89 6.07
CA LEU A 394 -42.98 17.41 4.87
C LEU A 394 -42.07 18.49 4.27
N ARG A 395 -42.49 19.77 4.29
CA ARG A 395 -41.64 20.89 3.89
C ARG A 395 -40.46 21.04 4.85
N HIS A 396 -40.69 20.98 6.17
CA HIS A 396 -39.64 21.12 7.18
C HIS A 396 -38.56 20.03 7.04
N VAL A 397 -38.96 18.77 6.86
CA VAL A 397 -38.01 17.65 6.65
C VAL A 397 -37.21 17.82 5.37
N VAL A 398 -37.85 18.27 4.28
CA VAL A 398 -37.15 18.55 3.01
C VAL A 398 -36.20 19.73 3.16
N GLN A 399 -36.57 20.75 3.93
CA GLN A 399 -35.73 21.92 4.19
C GLN A 399 -34.48 21.54 5.00
N ASP A 400 -34.65 20.77 6.08
CA ASP A 400 -33.56 20.33 6.97
C ASP A 400 -32.63 19.29 6.31
N THR A 401 -33.18 18.44 5.45
CA THR A 401 -32.40 17.34 4.84
C THR A 401 -31.66 17.79 3.59
N MET A 402 -32.27 18.65 2.77
CA MET A 402 -31.78 18.95 1.42
C MET A 402 -31.31 20.40 1.25
N HIS A 403 -31.55 21.29 2.22
CA HIS A 403 -31.30 22.74 2.15
C HIS A 403 -31.57 23.38 0.78
N PRO A 404 -32.75 23.15 0.16
CA PRO A 404 -33.07 23.70 -1.15
C PRO A 404 -33.30 25.21 -1.05
N ALA A 405 -33.03 25.93 -2.14
CA ALA A 405 -33.28 27.37 -2.21
C ALA A 405 -34.78 27.71 -2.13
N HIS A 406 -35.69 26.86 -2.66
CA HIS A 406 -37.15 27.03 -2.62
C HIS A 406 -37.85 25.66 -2.59
N VAL A 407 -38.99 25.55 -1.89
CA VAL A 407 -39.87 24.36 -1.85
C VAL A 407 -41.32 24.79 -2.08
N SER A 408 -42.03 24.12 -3.00
CA SER A 408 -43.48 24.31 -3.19
C SER A 408 -44.19 22.96 -3.19
N LEU A 409 -45.33 22.87 -2.50
CA LEU A 409 -46.17 21.68 -2.40
C LEU A 409 -47.51 21.96 -3.08
N TRP A 410 -47.84 21.18 -4.12
CA TRP A 410 -49.08 21.31 -4.86
C TRP A 410 -49.99 20.14 -4.50
N LEU A 411 -51.12 20.42 -3.86
CA LEU A 411 -52.14 19.42 -3.58
C LEU A 411 -53.09 19.35 -4.78
N ARG A 412 -53.38 18.14 -5.24
CA ARG A 412 -54.37 17.92 -6.29
C ARG A 412 -55.75 17.88 -5.63
N SER A 413 -56.56 18.89 -5.91
CA SER A 413 -57.99 18.91 -5.55
C SER A 413 -58.77 17.86 -6.30
#